data_AF-C7HAR9-F1
#
_entry.id   AF-C7HAR9-F1
#
_cell.length_a   1.000
_cell.length_b   1.000
_cell.length_c   1.000
_cell.angle_alpha   90.00
_cell.angle_beta   90.00
_cell.angle_gamma   90.00
#
_symmetry.space_group_name_H-M   'P 1'
#
loop_
_entity.id
_entity.type
_entity.pdbx_description
1 polymer ?
#
loop_
_entity_poly.entity_id
_entity_poly.type
_entity_poly.pdbx_seq_one_letter_code
_entity_poly.pdbx_strand_id
1 'polypeptide(L)'
;MYKVACSRKEASCIIGSLLVELAPVCEKCGGLPDGVLNLQTEAGLSLTGDADVLITGHSIISGKPVRIKLTDYGFEYYGDHAELARVREKRCVYHGRAVSPTKEN
;
A
#
# COMPACT_ATOMS: atom_id res chain seq x y z
N MET A 1 -1.59 2.63 16.37
CA MET A 1 -1.65 3.44 15.14
C MET A 1 -0.22 3.81 14.78
N TYR A 2 0.18 3.54 13.54
CA TYR A 2 1.52 3.82 13.03
C TYR A 2 1.43 4.73 11.82
N LYS A 3 2.23 5.81 11.80
CA LYS A 3 2.26 6.78 10.70
C LYS A 3 3.24 6.34 9.63
N VAL A 4 2.77 6.25 8.40
CA VAL A 4 3.57 5.86 7.23
C VAL A 4 3.67 7.05 6.30
N ALA A 5 4.86 7.66 6.23
CA ALA A 5 5.14 8.71 5.27
C ALA A 5 5.58 8.09 3.94
N CYS A 6 4.83 8.36 2.87
CA CYS A 6 5.06 7.76 1.55
C CYS A 6 4.37 8.57 0.44
N SER A 7 4.82 8.39 -0.81
CA SER A 7 4.11 8.98 -1.95
C SER A 7 2.76 8.28 -2.22
N ARG A 8 1.88 8.89 -3.02
CA ARG A 8 0.58 8.28 -3.38
C ARG A 8 0.75 6.98 -4.18
N LYS A 9 1.79 6.91 -5.02
CA LYS A 9 2.16 5.69 -5.73
C LYS A 9 2.61 4.59 -4.77
N GLU A 10 3.44 4.92 -3.79
CA GLU A 10 3.90 3.98 -2.76
C GLU A 10 2.73 3.52 -1.87
N ALA A 11 1.86 4.44 -1.44
CA ALA A 11 0.65 4.12 -0.68
C ALA A 11 -0.24 3.13 -1.43
N SER A 12 -0.43 3.32 -2.74
CA SER A 12 -1.22 2.41 -3.58
C SER A 12 -0.66 0.99 -3.57
N CYS A 13 0.65 0.83 -3.80
CA CYS A 13 1.25 -0.51 -3.82
C CYS A 13 1.27 -1.15 -2.41
N ILE A 14 1.51 -0.38 -1.33
CA ILE A 14 1.50 -0.92 0.05
C ILE A 14 0.09 -1.39 0.44
N ILE A 15 -0.92 -0.55 0.25
CA ILE A 15 -2.30 -0.85 0.64
C ILE A 15 -2.85 -2.05 -0.14
N GLY A 16 -2.62 -2.09 -1.45
CA GLY A 16 -3.00 -3.22 -2.30
C GLY A 16 -2.31 -4.54 -1.98
N SER A 17 -1.15 -4.49 -1.32
CA SER A 17 -0.41 -5.68 -0.89
C SER A 17 -0.76 -6.11 0.54
N LEU A 18 -1.49 -5.27 1.28
CA LEU A 18 -1.94 -5.56 2.64
C LEU A 18 -3.34 -6.16 2.66
N LEU A 19 -4.25 -5.74 1.78
CA LEU A 19 -5.66 -6.09 1.85
C LEU A 19 -6.05 -7.13 0.81
N VAL A 20 -6.66 -8.24 1.23
CA VAL A 20 -7.05 -9.34 0.35
C VAL A 20 -8.15 -8.94 -0.64
N GLU A 21 -8.95 -7.93 -0.29
CA GLU A 21 -10.04 -7.43 -1.12
C GLU A 21 -9.54 -6.62 -2.33
N LEU A 22 -8.26 -6.23 -2.32
CA LEU A 22 -7.65 -5.46 -3.38
C LEU A 22 -6.88 -6.37 -4.34
N ALA A 23 -7.10 -6.17 -5.64
CA ALA A 23 -6.33 -6.85 -6.67
C ALA A 23 -4.86 -6.41 -6.64
N PRO A 24 -3.90 -7.24 -7.11
CA PRO A 24 -2.48 -6.92 -7.07
C PRO A 24 -2.17 -5.60 -7.78
N VAL A 25 -1.95 -4.52 -7.00
CA VAL A 25 -1.68 -3.18 -7.56
C VAL A 25 -0.33 -3.18 -8.27
N CYS A 26 0.59 -4.05 -7.86
CA CYS A 26 1.92 -4.16 -8.41
C CYS A 26 1.99 -4.46 -9.91
N GLU A 27 1.02 -5.21 -10.46
CA GLU A 27 0.93 -5.46 -11.90
C GLU A 27 0.63 -4.18 -12.70
N LYS A 28 0.02 -3.18 -12.05
CA LYS A 28 -0.41 -1.91 -12.65
C LYS A 28 0.42 -0.71 -12.18
N CYS A 29 1.20 -0.83 -11.09
CA CYS A 29 2.02 0.26 -10.51
C CYS A 29 3.05 0.84 -11.52
N GLY A 30 3.52 0.04 -12.50
CA GLY A 30 4.57 0.43 -13.44
C GLY A 30 4.23 1.62 -14.34
N GLY A 31 2.95 1.78 -14.71
CA GLY A 31 2.49 2.81 -15.66
C GLY A 31 1.87 4.06 -15.03
N LEU A 32 1.73 4.11 -13.70
CA LEU A 32 1.03 5.20 -13.03
C LEU A 32 1.98 6.35 -12.68
N PRO A 33 1.59 7.61 -12.97
CA PRO A 33 2.33 8.79 -12.52
C PRO A 33 2.29 8.89 -10.99
N ASP A 34 3.31 9.51 -10.42
CA ASP A 34 3.26 9.85 -8.99
C ASP A 34 2.21 10.93 -8.75
N GLY A 35 1.59 10.91 -7.56
CA GLY A 35 0.52 11.83 -7.18
C GLY A 35 -0.90 11.27 -7.28
N VAL A 36 -1.11 10.13 -7.95
CA VAL A 36 -2.42 9.46 -7.99
C VAL A 36 -2.42 8.24 -7.08
N LEU A 37 -3.40 8.17 -6.18
CA LEU A 37 -3.73 6.93 -5.47
C LEU A 37 -4.69 6.10 -6.33
N ASN A 38 -4.36 4.83 -6.59
CA ASN A 38 -5.19 3.93 -7.36
C ASN A 38 -5.29 2.58 -6.64
N LEU A 39 -6.49 2.28 -6.13
CA LEU A 39 -6.81 1.00 -5.50
C LEU A 39 -7.94 0.35 -6.27
N GLN A 40 -7.82 -0.95 -6.56
CA GLN A 40 -8.83 -1.72 -7.28
C GLN A 40 -9.17 -2.96 -6.50
N THR A 41 -10.45 -3.29 -6.39
CA THR A 41 -10.90 -4.59 -5.88
C THR A 41 -11.01 -5.59 -7.02
N GLU A 42 -10.95 -6.89 -6.70
CA GLU A 42 -11.23 -7.94 -7.69
C GLU A 42 -12.65 -7.83 -8.27
N ALA A 43 -13.59 -7.26 -7.51
CA ALA A 43 -14.96 -6.98 -7.94
C ALA A 43 -15.10 -5.70 -8.80
N GLY A 44 -14.00 -5.03 -9.14
CA GLY A 44 -13.98 -3.88 -10.07
C GLY A 44 -14.23 -2.51 -9.44
N LEU A 45 -14.24 -2.38 -8.10
CA LEU A 45 -14.33 -1.07 -7.44
C LEU A 45 -12.96 -0.38 -7.50
N SER A 46 -12.90 0.80 -8.13
CA SER A 46 -11.69 1.63 -8.18
C SER A 46 -11.86 2.87 -7.30
N LEU A 47 -10.88 3.14 -6.44
CA LEU A 47 -10.83 4.33 -5.59
C LEU A 47 -9.71 5.26 -6.05
N THR A 48 -10.08 6.49 -6.40
CA THR A 48 -9.18 7.60 -6.75
C THR A 48 -9.67 8.85 -6.03
N GLY A 49 -8.85 9.52 -5.23
CA GLY A 49 -9.30 10.73 -4.54
C GLY A 49 -8.28 11.43 -3.65
N ASP A 50 -8.57 12.70 -3.36
CA ASP A 50 -7.78 13.63 -2.53
C ASP A 50 -8.25 13.72 -1.06
N ALA A 51 -9.35 13.05 -0.68
CA ALA A 51 -9.97 13.16 0.65
C ALA A 51 -9.38 12.19 1.70
N ASP A 52 -9.75 12.40 2.96
CA ASP A 52 -9.57 11.47 4.09
C ASP A 52 -10.37 10.17 3.82
N VAL A 53 -9.75 9.20 3.15
CA VAL A 53 -10.36 7.88 2.92
C VAL A 53 -9.97 6.93 4.04
N LEU A 54 -10.96 6.30 4.69
CA LEU A 54 -10.75 5.19 5.60
C LEU A 54 -11.07 3.87 4.88
N ILE A 55 -10.09 2.99 4.80
CA ILE A 55 -10.20 1.68 4.17
C ILE A 55 -10.14 0.62 5.26
N THR A 56 -11.06 -0.33 5.20
CA THR A 56 -11.13 -1.47 6.12
C THR A 56 -11.18 -2.76 5.30
N GLY A 57 -10.40 -3.75 5.70
CA GLY A 57 -10.37 -5.05 5.03
C GLY A 57 -9.58 -6.06 5.85
N HIS A 58 -9.17 -7.17 5.25
CA HIS A 58 -8.43 -8.23 5.92
C HIS A 58 -6.99 -8.32 5.43
N SER A 59 -6.06 -8.51 6.36
CA SER A 59 -4.64 -8.72 6.05
C SER A 59 -4.47 -9.94 5.16
N ILE A 60 -3.74 -9.80 4.04
CA ILE A 60 -3.30 -10.93 3.21
C ILE A 60 -2.41 -11.89 4.01
N ILE A 61 -1.68 -11.39 5.01
CA ILE A 61 -0.71 -12.19 5.77
C ILE A 61 -1.37 -12.96 6.91
N SER A 62 -2.21 -12.32 7.72
CA SER A 62 -2.84 -12.95 8.89
C SER A 62 -4.34 -13.22 8.78
N GLY A 63 -5.02 -12.69 7.76
CA GLY A 63 -6.48 -12.71 7.65
C GLY A 63 -7.19 -11.83 8.68
N LYS A 64 -6.46 -11.13 9.56
CA LYS A 64 -7.06 -10.28 10.60
C LYS A 64 -7.59 -8.96 10.01
N PRO A 65 -8.61 -8.35 10.63
CA PRO A 65 -9.10 -7.05 10.19
C PRO A 65 -8.03 -5.97 10.36
N VAL A 66 -7.88 -5.13 9.34
CA VAL A 66 -6.94 -4.01 9.25
C VAL A 66 -7.70 -2.74 8.88
N ARG A 67 -7.25 -1.60 9.40
CA ARG A 67 -7.77 -0.28 9.00
C ARG A 67 -6.64 0.63 8.54
N ILE A 68 -6.90 1.41 7.49
CA ILE A 68 -5.94 2.33 6.89
C ILE A 68 -6.64 3.67 6.65
N LYS A 69 -6.14 4.74 7.26
CA LYS A 69 -6.62 6.10 7.02
C LYS A 69 -5.64 6.84 6.11
N LEU A 70 -6.08 7.29 4.95
CA LEU A 70 -5.28 8.14 4.08
C LEU A 70 -5.13 9.54 4.67
N THR A 71 -3.97 10.14 4.44
CA THR A 71 -3.58 11.46 4.92
C THR A 71 -2.76 12.19 3.84
N ASP A 72 -2.49 13.48 4.05
CA ASP A 72 -1.65 14.27 3.16
C ASP A 72 -0.19 13.82 3.11
N TYR A 73 0.35 13.30 4.23
CA TYR A 73 1.73 12.79 4.32
C TYR A 73 1.89 11.31 3.91
N GLY A 74 0.80 10.60 3.64
CA GLY A 74 0.80 9.15 3.40
C GLY A 74 -0.43 8.49 4.02
N PHE A 75 -0.25 7.62 5.01
CA PHE A 75 -1.39 7.01 5.72
C PHE A 75 -1.09 6.65 7.18
N GLU A 76 -2.16 6.50 7.96
CA GLU A 76 -2.14 5.89 9.28
C GLU A 76 -2.58 4.43 9.21
N TYR A 77 -1.75 3.54 9.74
CA TYR A 77 -1.98 2.10 9.75
C TYR A 77 -2.44 1.62 11.13
N TYR A 78 -3.49 0.81 11.14
CA TYR A 78 -4.08 0.18 12.31
C TYR A 78 -4.12 -1.33 12.08
N GLY A 79 -3.02 -2.00 12.40
CA GLY A 79 -2.82 -3.44 12.23
C GLY A 79 -1.46 -3.86 12.78
N ASP A 80 -0.96 -5.02 12.35
CA ASP A 80 0.34 -5.54 12.80
C ASP A 80 1.50 -4.84 12.06
N HIS A 81 2.36 -4.16 12.81
CA HIS A 81 3.50 -3.43 12.26
C HIS A 81 4.52 -4.35 11.56
N ALA A 82 4.63 -5.62 11.97
CA ALA A 82 5.51 -6.59 11.33
C ALA A 82 5.03 -6.93 9.91
N GLU A 83 3.71 -6.99 9.69
CA GLU A 83 3.13 -7.22 8.37
C GLU A 83 3.41 -6.05 7.42
N LEU A 84 3.26 -4.83 7.93
CA LEU A 84 3.58 -3.61 7.20
C LEU A 84 5.05 -3.59 6.78
N ALA A 85 5.98 -3.95 7.68
CA ALA A 85 7.40 -4.02 7.36
C ALA A 85 7.68 -5.03 6.23
N ARG A 86 7.10 -6.23 6.31
CA ARG A 86 7.24 -7.27 5.28
C ARG A 86 6.68 -6.84 3.92
N VAL A 87 5.59 -6.07 3.90
CA VAL A 87 5.03 -5.52 2.65
C VAL A 87 5.93 -4.42 2.09
N ARG A 88 6.50 -3.56 2.93
CA ARG A 88 7.45 -2.52 2.49
C ARG A 88 8.75 -3.09 1.90
N GLU A 89 9.13 -4.31 2.27
CA GLU A 89 10.28 -5.02 1.70
C GLU A 89 9.97 -5.66 0.33
N LYS A 90 8.70 -5.84 -0.03
CA LYS A 90 8.28 -6.41 -1.32
C LYS A 90 8.11 -5.30 -2.38
N ARG A 91 8.61 -5.56 -3.60
CA ARG A 91 8.51 -4.68 -4.81
C ARG A 91 7.02 -4.35 -5.05
N CYS A 92 6.59 -3.11 -5.29
CA CYS A 92 6.98 -2.16 -6.35
C CYS A 92 7.33 -0.74 -5.87
N VAL A 93 7.41 -0.55 -4.54
CA VAL A 93 7.75 0.73 -3.88
C VAL A 93 9.12 1.28 -4.30
N TYR A 94 10.06 0.39 -4.63
CA TYR A 94 11.42 0.73 -5.03
C TYR A 94 11.65 0.84 -6.55
N HIS A 95 10.62 0.65 -7.39
CA HIS A 95 10.80 0.82 -8.83
C HIS A 95 11.00 2.32 -9.16
N GLY A 96 12.26 2.73 -9.31
CA GLY A 96 12.68 4.11 -9.58
C GLY A 96 13.69 4.69 -8.58
N ARG A 97 13.98 4.02 -7.46
CA ARG A 97 15.13 4.34 -6.60
C ARG A 97 16.23 3.30 -6.82
N ALA A 98 17.48 3.76 -6.93
CA ALA A 98 18.64 2.88 -6.80
C ALA A 98 18.62 2.29 -5.39
N VAL A 99 18.09 1.06 -5.25
CA VAL A 99 18.28 0.26 -4.05
C VAL A 99 19.75 -0.11 -4.00
N SER A 100 20.48 0.46 -3.05
CA SER A 100 21.83 -0.02 -2.71
C SER A 100 21.71 -1.49 -2.32
N PRO A 101 22.50 -2.40 -2.93
CA PRO A 101 22.47 -3.80 -2.55
C PRO A 101 23.16 -3.90 -1.19
N THR A 102 22.42 -4.06 -0.11
CA THR A 102 23.06 -4.50 1.12
C THR A 102 22.13 -5.40 1.92
N LYS A 103 22.56 -6.66 1.97
CA LYS A 103 22.22 -7.74 2.92
C LYS A 103 21.01 -8.58 2.57
N GLU A 104 21.19 -9.39 1.52
CA GLU A 104 20.80 -10.80 1.59
C GLU A 104 21.94 -11.52 2.32
N ASN A 105 21.67 -12.07 3.50
CA ASN A 105 22.50 -13.05 4.21
C ASN A 105 21.55 -14.04 4.88
#